data_AF-A0A1H8HKN0-F1
#
_entry.id   AF-A0A1H8HKN0-F1
#
_cell.length_a   1.000
_cell.length_b   1.000
_cell.length_c   1.000
_cell.angle_alpha   90.00
_cell.angle_beta   90.00
_cell.angle_gamma   90.00
#
_symmetry.space_group_name_H-M   'P 1'
#
loop_
_entity.id
_entity.type
_entity.pdbx_description
1 polymer ?
#
loop_
_entity_poly.entity_id
_entity_poly.type
_entity_poly.pdbx_seq_one_letter_code
_entity_poly.pdbx_strand_id
1 'polypeptide(L)'
;MSKAAYITTREAAERLQVHARTIRKWIDTFEEYICPDWNERGHYVLTEESLLRLAEIKNRLQEPHKSMKQVKDDLLREGKIGTDRHYPHAENETKAETEQTLNHLMETMENFGEMMEDLFDRMERLEDHMYGLFDTLEDMEQKLVAVSYDAVSSNEVQQMFDEIRKKQDQLRIELRNVNFTQRLTSATSEQGLLPRRQKKTRFFGMF
;
A
#
# COMPACT_ATOMS: atom_id res chain seq x y z
N MET A 1 31.85 31.30 39.54
CA MET A 1 31.84 30.98 38.09
C MET A 1 32.07 29.49 37.93
N SER A 2 30.99 28.71 37.98
CA SER A 2 31.02 27.26 37.81
C SER A 2 31.20 26.95 36.32
N LYS A 3 32.22 26.14 35.98
CA LYS A 3 32.40 25.59 34.64
C LYS A 3 31.09 24.90 34.23
N ALA A 4 30.40 25.40 33.21
CA ALA A 4 29.27 24.68 32.64
C ALA A 4 29.81 23.36 32.08
N ALA A 5 29.59 22.27 32.81
CA ALA A 5 29.95 20.94 32.34
C ALA A 5 28.98 20.60 31.20
N TYR A 6 29.46 20.76 29.99
CA TYR A 6 28.74 20.45 28.77
C TYR A 6 28.72 18.93 28.58
N ILE A 7 27.54 18.34 28.74
CA ILE A 7 27.32 16.89 28.67
C ILE A 7 26.94 16.53 27.24
N THR A 8 27.67 15.58 26.65
CA THR A 8 27.33 15.12 25.29
C THR A 8 26.15 14.14 25.31
N THR A 9 25.45 14.00 24.18
CA THR A 9 24.39 12.96 24.04
C THR A 9 24.85 11.55 24.37
N ARG A 10 26.13 11.23 24.14
CA ARG A 10 26.73 9.95 24.52
C ARG A 10 26.86 9.82 26.03
N GLU A 11 27.35 10.85 26.69
CA GLU A 11 27.50 10.86 28.15
C GLU A 11 26.13 10.84 28.86
N ALA A 12 25.15 11.58 28.34
CA ALA A 12 23.77 11.53 28.85
C ALA A 12 23.14 10.13 28.71
N ALA A 13 23.42 9.43 27.61
CA ALA A 13 22.97 8.06 27.39
C ALA A 13 23.56 7.07 28.42
N GLU A 14 24.86 7.22 28.73
CA GLU A 14 25.54 6.43 29.76
C GLU A 14 24.98 6.70 31.16
N ARG A 15 24.74 7.98 31.52
CA ARG A 15 24.15 8.36 32.82
C ARG A 15 22.71 7.88 32.99
N LEU A 16 21.90 7.98 31.94
CA LEU A 16 20.49 7.59 31.97
C LEU A 16 20.26 6.11 31.64
N GLN A 17 21.31 5.33 31.33
CA GLN A 17 21.23 3.91 30.98
C GLN A 17 20.23 3.64 29.84
N VAL A 18 20.26 4.48 28.81
CA VAL A 18 19.43 4.37 27.61
C VAL A 18 20.28 4.58 26.38
N HIS A 19 19.84 4.11 25.21
CA HIS A 19 20.62 4.27 23.99
C HIS A 19 20.70 5.75 23.56
N ALA A 20 21.87 6.20 23.09
CA ALA A 20 22.06 7.55 22.55
C ALA A 20 21.07 7.96 21.43
N ARG A 21 20.52 7.01 20.65
CA ARG A 21 19.46 7.30 19.66
C ARG A 21 18.13 7.64 20.34
N THR A 22 17.83 7.01 21.46
CA THR A 22 16.66 7.33 22.30
C THR A 22 16.79 8.72 22.90
N ILE A 23 17.97 9.08 23.40
CA ILE A 23 18.25 10.44 23.89
C ILE A 23 18.02 11.48 22.79
N ARG A 24 18.55 11.26 21.58
CA ARG A 24 18.29 12.17 20.44
C ARG A 24 16.80 12.27 20.13
N LYS A 25 16.11 11.13 20.03
CA LYS A 25 14.66 11.12 19.79
C LYS A 25 13.89 11.92 20.85
N TRP A 26 14.29 11.84 22.12
CA TRP A 26 13.69 12.65 23.19
C TRP A 26 14.02 14.13 23.04
N ILE A 27 15.27 14.46 22.72
CA ILE A 27 15.69 15.84 22.43
C ILE A 27 14.85 16.40 21.28
N ASP A 28 14.72 15.69 20.17
CA ASP A 28 13.96 16.13 19.00
C ASP A 28 12.45 16.32 19.32
N THR A 29 11.89 15.48 20.20
CA THR A 29 10.45 15.53 20.52
C THR A 29 10.12 16.58 21.59
N PHE A 30 11.02 16.75 22.56
CA PHE A 30 10.86 17.61 23.72
C PHE A 30 11.89 18.75 23.71
N GLU A 31 12.28 19.24 22.52
CA GLU A 31 13.31 20.27 22.35
C GLU A 31 12.98 21.53 23.17
N GLU A 32 11.72 21.95 23.12
CA GLU A 32 11.16 23.09 23.85
C GLU A 32 11.29 22.92 25.38
N TYR A 33 11.29 21.68 25.87
CA TYR A 33 11.44 21.39 27.29
C TYR A 33 12.90 21.19 27.68
N ILE A 34 13.69 20.47 26.87
CA ILE A 34 15.07 20.08 27.21
C ILE A 34 16.04 21.24 26.99
N CYS A 35 15.73 22.16 26.07
CA CYS A 35 16.56 23.29 25.64
C CYS A 35 18.01 22.86 25.37
N PRO A 36 18.26 22.01 24.36
CA PRO A 36 19.61 21.55 24.04
C PRO A 36 20.44 22.68 23.39
N ASP A 37 21.69 22.86 23.82
CA ASP A 37 22.65 23.70 23.12
C ASP A 37 23.31 22.92 21.97
N TRP A 38 23.77 23.60 20.92
CA TRP A 38 24.42 22.96 19.78
C TRP A 38 25.86 23.44 19.68
N ASN A 39 26.80 22.52 19.44
CA ASN A 39 28.18 22.92 19.16
C ASN A 39 28.38 23.33 17.68
N GLU A 40 29.54 23.88 17.36
CA GLU A 40 29.95 24.26 15.99
C GLU A 40 29.96 23.08 14.99
N ARG A 41 29.88 21.84 15.49
CA ARG A 41 29.87 20.60 14.70
C ARG A 41 28.47 20.01 14.51
N GLY A 42 27.42 20.66 15.02
CA GLY A 42 26.03 20.20 14.93
C GLY A 42 25.68 19.05 15.87
N HIS A 43 26.41 18.86 16.97
CA HIS A 43 26.06 17.91 18.02
C HIS A 43 25.38 18.61 19.19
N TYR A 44 24.32 18.00 19.72
CA TYR A 44 23.68 18.46 20.95
C TYR A 44 24.62 18.37 22.15
N VAL A 45 24.61 19.45 22.90
CA VAL A 45 25.30 19.71 24.14
C VAL A 45 24.25 20.00 25.19
N LEU A 46 24.28 19.26 26.29
CA LEU A 46 23.28 19.33 27.34
C LEU A 46 23.90 19.97 28.57
N THR A 47 23.14 20.84 29.24
CA THR A 47 23.46 21.28 30.59
C THR A 47 23.04 20.22 31.60
N GLU A 48 23.48 20.34 32.86
CA GLU A 48 23.03 19.46 33.94
C GLU A 48 21.50 19.58 34.15
N GLU A 49 20.91 20.75 33.88
CA GLU A 49 19.46 20.94 33.93
C GLU A 49 18.74 20.18 32.81
N SER A 50 19.26 20.24 31.58
CA SER A 50 18.74 19.46 30.45
C SER A 50 18.80 17.95 30.72
N LEU A 51 19.82 17.48 31.45
CA LEU A 51 19.93 16.09 31.87
C LEU A 51 18.85 15.70 32.89
N LEU A 52 18.55 16.57 33.86
CA LEU A 52 17.45 16.34 34.81
C LEU A 52 16.10 16.26 34.11
N ARG A 53 15.85 17.13 33.12
CA ARG A 53 14.64 17.10 32.29
C ARG A 53 14.52 15.81 31.47
N LEU A 54 15.64 15.30 30.93
CA LEU A 54 15.69 13.98 30.27
C LEU A 54 15.40 12.83 31.26
N ALA A 55 15.89 12.91 32.50
CA ALA A 55 15.57 11.93 33.54
C ALA A 55 14.08 11.94 33.89
N GLU A 56 13.47 13.14 33.94
CA GLU A 56 12.03 13.29 34.16
C GLU A 56 11.22 12.65 33.02
N ILE A 57 11.57 12.92 31.76
CA ILE A 57 10.96 12.28 30.59
C ILE A 57 11.08 10.76 30.67
N LYS A 58 12.27 10.25 31.02
CA LYS A 58 12.49 8.81 31.19
C LYS A 58 11.51 8.21 32.21
N ASN A 59 11.38 8.83 33.38
CA ASN A 59 10.51 8.33 34.45
C ASN A 59 9.03 8.33 34.02
N ARG A 60 8.58 9.40 33.35
CA ARG A 60 7.20 9.48 32.83
C ARG A 60 6.92 8.43 31.74
N LEU A 61 7.91 8.11 30.91
CA LEU A 61 7.79 7.09 29.87
C LEU A 61 7.93 5.65 30.38
N GLN A 62 8.36 5.45 31.62
CA GLN A 62 8.37 4.12 32.26
C GLN A 62 7.00 3.70 32.78
N GLU A 63 6.05 4.62 32.88
CA GLU A 63 4.67 4.29 33.25
C GLU A 63 3.96 3.53 32.13
N PRO A 64 3.22 2.44 32.46
CA PRO A 64 2.52 1.66 31.46
C PRO A 64 1.46 2.50 30.74
N HIS A 65 1.38 2.37 29.41
CA HIS A 65 0.44 3.07 28.53
C HIS A 65 0.65 4.58 28.33
N LYS A 66 1.77 5.16 28.77
CA LYS A 66 2.13 6.55 28.42
C LYS A 66 2.93 6.62 27.11
N SER A 67 2.38 7.33 26.13
CA SER A 67 3.05 7.65 24.87
C SER A 67 3.85 8.95 24.96
N MET A 68 4.84 9.13 24.08
CA MET A 68 5.63 10.37 24.00
C MET A 68 4.75 11.61 23.76
N LYS A 69 3.64 11.47 23.02
CA LYS A 69 2.67 12.55 22.80
C LYS A 69 1.95 12.94 24.10
N GLN A 70 1.46 11.95 24.85
CA GLN A 70 0.81 12.20 26.15
C GLN A 70 1.76 12.85 27.15
N VAL A 71 3.03 12.41 27.20
CA VAL A 71 4.04 13.06 28.05
C VAL A 71 4.28 14.51 27.62
N LYS A 72 4.24 14.82 26.31
CA LYS A 72 4.37 16.21 25.81
C LYS A 72 3.15 17.04 26.21
N ASP A 73 1.95 16.50 26.03
CA ASP A 73 0.69 17.16 26.41
C ASP A 73 0.60 17.42 27.92
N ASP A 74 1.09 16.49 28.75
CA ASP A 74 1.16 16.67 30.20
C ASP A 74 2.17 17.77 30.59
N LEU A 75 3.34 17.83 29.95
CA LEU A 75 4.33 18.88 30.17
C LEU A 75 3.82 20.27 29.73
N LEU A 76 3.03 20.32 28.66
CA LEU A 76 2.32 21.53 28.22
C LEU A 76 1.24 21.94 29.23
N ARG A 77 0.42 20.99 29.69
CA ARG A 77 -0.63 21.25 30.70
C ARG A 77 -0.05 21.73 32.04
N GLU A 78 1.12 21.21 32.42
CA GLU A 78 1.85 21.63 33.62
C GLU A 78 2.56 22.99 33.47
N GLY A 79 2.52 23.61 32.29
CA GLY A 79 3.17 24.90 32.03
C GLY A 79 4.71 24.82 32.06
N LYS A 80 5.28 23.61 32.02
CA LYS A 80 6.74 23.39 31.99
C LYS A 80 7.34 23.64 30.60
N ILE A 81 6.50 23.55 29.57
CA ILE A 81 6.80 24.01 28.21
C ILE A 81 5.99 25.29 28.04
N GLY A 82 6.65 26.44 28.20
CA GLY A 82 6.02 27.74 28.00
C GLY A 82 5.84 28.01 26.52
N THR A 83 4.61 28.31 26.10
CA THR A 83 4.32 28.90 24.78
C THR A 83 4.88 30.33 24.62
N ASP A 84 5.43 30.93 25.68
CA ASP A 84 6.06 32.25 25.66
C ASP A 84 7.59 32.15 25.46
N ARG A 85 8.03 32.50 24.25
CA ARG A 85 9.42 32.85 23.97
C ARG A 85 9.79 34.13 24.74
N HIS A 86 10.51 33.99 25.85
CA HIS A 86 11.21 35.09 26.49
C HIS A 86 12.72 34.89 26.34
N TYR A 87 13.30 35.41 25.26
CA TYR A 87 14.73 35.69 25.18
C TYR A 87 14.95 37.16 25.58
N PRO A 88 15.85 37.49 26.51
CA PRO A 88 16.09 38.87 26.90
C PRO A 88 17.14 39.50 25.97
N HIS A 89 16.71 40.11 24.87
CA HIS A 89 17.43 41.23 24.25
C HIS A 89 16.54 41.99 23.24
N ALA A 90 16.54 43.33 23.37
CA ALA A 90 16.06 44.37 22.44
C ALA A 90 14.53 44.67 22.41
N GLU A 91 14.13 45.64 23.25
CA GLU A 91 12.74 46.07 23.50
C GLU A 91 12.09 47.03 22.48
N ASN A 92 12.53 47.16 21.22
CA ASN A 92 11.90 48.14 20.31
C ASN A 92 11.48 47.65 18.92
N GLU A 93 11.57 46.34 18.61
CA GLU A 93 11.08 45.78 17.32
C GLU A 93 9.96 44.73 17.46
N THR A 94 9.67 44.26 18.68
CA THR A 94 8.90 43.03 18.95
C THR A 94 7.38 43.11 18.74
N LYS A 95 6.76 44.30 18.70
CA LYS A 95 5.29 44.40 18.50
C LYS A 95 4.85 44.03 17.08
N ALA A 96 5.63 44.37 16.06
CA ALA A 96 5.30 44.03 14.67
C ALA A 96 5.51 42.53 14.39
N GLU A 97 6.55 41.91 14.96
CA GLU A 97 6.80 40.47 14.81
C GLU A 97 5.80 39.60 15.58
N THR A 98 5.36 40.02 16.78
CA THR A 98 4.32 39.27 17.52
C THR A 98 2.97 39.30 16.82
N GLU A 99 2.58 40.43 16.23
CA GLU A 99 1.37 40.52 15.40
C GLU A 99 1.48 39.68 14.12
N GLN A 100 2.64 39.68 13.45
CA GLN A 100 2.87 38.79 12.29
C GLN A 100 2.84 37.30 12.66
N THR A 101 3.39 36.94 13.83
CA THR A 101 3.39 35.55 14.31
C THR A 101 1.97 35.10 14.68
N LEU A 102 1.17 35.99 15.30
CA LEU A 102 -0.26 35.74 15.60
C LEU A 102 -1.10 35.60 14.34
N ASN A 103 -0.89 36.47 13.34
CA ASN A 103 -1.58 36.38 12.06
C ASN A 103 -1.22 35.08 11.32
N HIS A 104 0.05 34.68 11.35
CA HIS A 104 0.48 33.41 10.78
C HIS A 104 -0.09 32.19 11.52
N LEU A 105 -0.25 32.27 12.86
CA LEU A 105 -0.93 31.25 13.66
C LEU A 105 -2.43 31.17 13.34
N MET A 106 -3.11 32.30 13.14
CA MET A 106 -4.51 32.31 12.71
C MET A 106 -4.67 31.71 11.30
N GLU A 107 -3.81 32.10 10.36
CA GLU A 107 -3.84 31.58 8.98
C GLU A 107 -3.52 30.06 8.94
N THR A 108 -2.59 29.59 9.76
CA THR A 108 -2.32 28.14 9.88
C THR A 108 -3.45 27.39 10.57
N MET A 109 -4.14 28.00 11.54
CA MET A 109 -5.30 27.41 12.21
C MET A 109 -6.52 27.35 11.29
N GLU A 110 -6.72 28.35 10.43
CA GLU A 110 -7.76 28.38 9.40
C GLU A 110 -7.48 27.34 8.30
N ASN A 111 -6.24 27.29 7.79
CA ASN A 111 -5.80 26.23 6.87
C ASN A 111 -5.94 24.82 7.46
N PHE A 112 -5.69 24.66 8.77
CA PHE A 112 -5.90 23.39 9.45
C PHE A 112 -7.39 23.04 9.58
N GLY A 113 -8.25 24.05 9.77
CA GLY A 113 -9.70 23.90 9.74
C GLY A 113 -10.18 23.38 8.39
N GLU A 114 -9.76 24.04 7.29
CA GLU A 114 -10.09 23.60 5.92
C GLU A 114 -9.56 22.19 5.63
N MET A 115 -8.34 21.87 6.10
CA MET A 115 -7.77 20.53 5.94
C MET A 115 -8.55 19.46 6.71
N MET A 116 -9.03 19.76 7.92
CA MET A 116 -9.89 18.83 8.67
C MET A 116 -11.23 18.63 7.99
N GLU A 117 -11.85 19.69 7.45
CA GLU A 117 -13.11 19.61 6.71
C GLU A 117 -12.96 18.72 5.46
N ASP A 118 -11.92 18.90 4.66
CA ASP A 118 -11.62 18.01 3.51
C ASP A 118 -11.37 16.55 3.96
N LEU A 119 -10.82 16.35 5.15
CA LEU A 119 -10.59 15.01 5.71
C LEU A 119 -11.91 14.34 6.13
N PHE A 120 -12.85 15.11 6.69
CA PHE A 120 -14.20 14.64 7.00
C PHE A 120 -14.97 14.29 5.73
N ASP A 121 -14.95 15.16 4.72
CA ASP A 121 -15.59 14.90 3.41
C ASP A 121 -15.04 13.62 2.75
N ARG A 122 -13.72 13.42 2.81
CA ARG A 122 -13.10 12.19 2.29
C ARG A 122 -13.52 10.95 3.07
N MET A 123 -13.68 11.08 4.39
CA MET A 123 -14.08 9.98 5.26
C MET A 123 -15.56 9.59 5.00
N GLU A 124 -16.44 10.58 4.82
CA GLU A 124 -17.84 10.37 4.45
C GLU A 124 -17.95 9.66 3.09
N ARG A 125 -17.20 10.12 2.07
CA ARG A 125 -17.15 9.42 0.77
C ARG A 125 -16.61 8.00 0.85
N LEU A 126 -15.69 7.74 1.77
CA LEU A 126 -15.16 6.39 2.02
C LEU A 126 -16.21 5.49 2.66
N GLU A 127 -16.98 6.03 3.59
CA GLU A 127 -18.11 5.36 4.22
C GLU A 127 -19.18 5.01 3.17
N ASP A 128 -19.57 5.96 2.33
CA ASP A 128 -20.50 5.73 1.22
C ASP A 128 -20.02 4.64 0.26
N HIS A 129 -18.74 4.67 -0.10
CA HIS A 129 -18.14 3.66 -0.96
C HIS A 129 -18.14 2.28 -0.28
N MET A 130 -17.91 2.22 1.04
CA MET A 130 -18.00 0.97 1.79
C MET A 130 -19.42 0.40 1.80
N TYR A 131 -20.46 1.22 2.00
CA TYR A 131 -21.84 0.76 1.88
C TYR A 131 -22.14 0.25 0.47
N GLY A 132 -21.71 0.96 -0.57
CA GLY A 132 -21.84 0.49 -1.95
C GLY A 132 -21.15 -0.86 -2.21
N LEU A 133 -19.97 -1.09 -1.61
CA LEU A 133 -19.29 -2.39 -1.70
C LEU A 133 -20.09 -3.49 -1.01
N PHE A 134 -20.68 -3.23 0.16
CA PHE A 134 -21.54 -4.22 0.82
C PHE A 134 -22.77 -4.56 -0.02
N ASP A 135 -23.44 -3.57 -0.60
CA ASP A 135 -24.59 -3.81 -1.49
C ASP A 135 -24.19 -4.66 -2.71
N THR A 136 -23.02 -4.38 -3.31
CA THR A 136 -22.54 -5.19 -4.45
C THR A 136 -22.17 -6.61 -4.06
N LEU A 137 -21.63 -6.82 -2.85
CA LEU A 137 -21.33 -8.14 -2.34
C LEU A 137 -22.60 -8.92 -2.05
N GLU A 138 -23.61 -8.28 -1.48
CA GLU A 138 -24.91 -8.89 -1.22
C GLU A 138 -25.63 -9.28 -2.53
N ASP A 139 -25.63 -8.40 -3.54
CA ASP A 139 -26.18 -8.71 -4.87
C ASP A 139 -25.42 -9.87 -5.54
N MET A 140 -24.09 -9.90 -5.39
CA MET A 140 -23.27 -11.02 -5.90
C MET A 140 -23.55 -12.33 -5.16
N GLU A 141 -23.73 -12.29 -3.84
CA GLU A 141 -24.12 -13.44 -3.04
C GLU A 141 -25.49 -13.96 -3.46
N GLN A 142 -26.49 -13.08 -3.60
CA GLN A 142 -27.82 -13.44 -4.08
C GLN A 142 -27.79 -14.06 -5.47
N LYS A 143 -26.98 -13.50 -6.40
CA LYS A 143 -26.78 -14.08 -7.73
C LYS A 143 -26.06 -15.42 -7.68
N LEU A 144 -25.07 -15.60 -6.81
CA LEU A 144 -24.39 -16.88 -6.61
C LEU A 144 -25.35 -17.93 -6.05
N VAL A 145 -26.18 -17.57 -5.08
CA VAL A 145 -27.22 -18.43 -4.54
C VAL A 145 -28.24 -18.77 -5.62
N ALA A 146 -28.68 -17.78 -6.42
CA ALA A 146 -29.59 -18.01 -7.54
C ALA A 146 -28.98 -18.98 -8.57
N VAL A 147 -27.73 -18.80 -8.98
CA VAL A 147 -27.00 -19.71 -9.89
C VAL A 147 -26.75 -21.08 -9.25
N SER A 148 -26.59 -21.16 -7.93
CA SER A 148 -26.49 -22.42 -7.18
C SER A 148 -27.83 -23.17 -7.14
N TYR A 149 -28.97 -22.46 -7.07
CA TYR A 149 -30.30 -23.04 -7.19
C TYR A 149 -30.64 -23.39 -8.65
N ASP A 150 -30.16 -22.59 -9.61
CA ASP A 150 -30.17 -22.86 -11.06
C ASP A 150 -28.97 -23.72 -11.49
N ALA A 151 -28.35 -24.45 -10.55
CA ALA A 151 -27.29 -25.41 -10.85
C ALA A 151 -27.88 -26.40 -11.85
N VAL A 152 -27.47 -26.22 -13.11
CA VAL A 152 -27.78 -27.06 -14.26
C VAL A 152 -27.90 -28.48 -13.76
N SER A 153 -29.12 -29.03 -13.83
CA SER A 153 -29.38 -30.31 -13.17
C SER A 153 -28.36 -31.32 -13.69
N SER A 154 -27.90 -32.24 -12.85
CA SER A 154 -26.95 -33.28 -13.28
C SER A 154 -27.40 -33.96 -14.60
N ASN A 155 -28.71 -34.05 -14.82
CA ASN A 155 -29.32 -34.51 -16.06
C ASN A 155 -29.09 -33.58 -17.27
N GLU A 156 -29.20 -32.26 -17.12
CA GLU A 156 -28.91 -31.29 -18.19
C GLU A 156 -27.42 -31.26 -18.54
N VAL A 157 -26.54 -31.35 -17.53
CA VAL A 157 -25.09 -31.50 -17.76
C VAL A 157 -24.80 -32.79 -18.53
N GLN A 158 -25.42 -33.90 -18.12
CA GLN A 158 -25.29 -35.18 -18.81
C GLN A 158 -25.81 -35.12 -20.25
N GLN A 159 -26.94 -34.44 -20.47
CA GLN A 159 -27.52 -34.23 -21.79
C GLN A 159 -26.59 -33.39 -22.69
N MET A 160 -25.98 -32.33 -22.17
CA MET A 160 -24.98 -31.55 -22.90
C MET A 160 -23.76 -32.39 -23.27
N PHE A 161 -23.27 -33.27 -22.38
CA PHE A 161 -22.18 -34.19 -22.69
C PHE A 161 -22.54 -35.18 -23.81
N ASP A 162 -23.77 -35.69 -23.81
CA ASP A 162 -24.24 -36.61 -24.86
C ASP A 162 -24.42 -35.90 -26.21
N GLU A 163 -24.88 -34.63 -26.22
CA GLU A 163 -24.92 -33.81 -27.44
C GLU A 163 -23.52 -33.52 -28.00
N ILE A 164 -22.56 -33.20 -27.13
CA ILE A 164 -21.16 -32.98 -27.53
C ILE A 164 -20.58 -34.26 -28.15
N ARG A 165 -20.82 -35.44 -27.55
CA ARG A 165 -20.38 -36.73 -28.11
C ARG A 165 -20.99 -36.98 -29.49
N LYS A 166 -22.30 -36.74 -29.64
CA LYS A 166 -23.00 -36.91 -30.92
C LYS A 166 -22.43 -36.00 -32.01
N LYS A 167 -22.16 -34.73 -31.69
CA LYS A 167 -21.52 -33.79 -32.63
C LYS A 167 -20.09 -34.20 -32.98
N GLN A 168 -19.33 -34.72 -32.02
CA GLN A 168 -17.98 -35.23 -32.28
C GLN A 168 -17.99 -36.42 -33.24
N ASP A 169 -18.92 -37.36 -33.07
CA ASP A 169 -19.07 -38.50 -33.97
C ASP A 169 -19.53 -38.07 -35.36
N GLN A 170 -20.45 -37.10 -35.44
CA GLN A 170 -20.85 -36.50 -36.71
C GLN A 170 -19.65 -35.87 -37.44
N LEU A 171 -18.85 -35.05 -36.75
CA LEU A 171 -17.65 -34.45 -37.32
C LEU A 171 -16.63 -35.49 -37.79
N ARG A 172 -16.47 -36.60 -37.06
CA ARG A 172 -15.61 -37.71 -37.50
C ARG A 172 -16.10 -38.34 -38.81
N ILE A 173 -17.41 -38.54 -38.96
CA ILE A 173 -18.00 -39.06 -40.20
C ILE A 173 -17.81 -38.07 -41.34
N GLU A 174 -18.07 -36.79 -41.11
CA GLU A 174 -17.88 -35.74 -42.11
C GLU A 174 -16.41 -35.64 -42.55
N LEU A 175 -15.45 -35.68 -41.62
CA LEU A 175 -14.02 -35.73 -41.93
C LEU A 175 -13.65 -36.96 -42.77
N ARG A 176 -14.20 -38.12 -42.45
CA ARG A 176 -14.00 -39.33 -43.25
C ARG A 176 -14.56 -39.15 -44.67
N ASN A 177 -15.74 -38.56 -44.80
CA ASN A 177 -16.38 -38.31 -46.09
C ASN A 177 -15.59 -37.29 -46.92
N VAL A 178 -15.10 -36.22 -46.29
CA VAL A 178 -14.22 -35.23 -46.94
C VAL A 178 -12.94 -35.89 -47.41
N ASN A 179 -12.26 -36.68 -46.56
CA ASN A 179 -11.02 -37.37 -46.93
C ASN A 179 -11.26 -38.39 -48.07
N PHE A 180 -12.37 -39.14 -48.02
CA PHE A 180 -12.75 -40.04 -49.11
C PHE A 180 -13.01 -39.28 -50.42
N THR A 181 -13.77 -38.19 -50.36
CA THR A 181 -14.06 -37.34 -51.53
C THR A 181 -12.78 -36.70 -52.07
N GLN A 182 -11.89 -36.26 -51.20
CA GLN A 182 -10.57 -35.72 -51.58
C GLN A 182 -9.74 -36.78 -52.29
N ARG A 183 -9.67 -38.01 -51.76
CA ARG A 183 -8.96 -39.14 -52.38
C ARG A 183 -9.56 -39.54 -53.72
N LEU A 184 -10.88 -39.58 -53.83
CA LEU A 184 -11.56 -39.84 -55.09
C LEU A 184 -11.26 -38.75 -56.11
N THR A 185 -11.36 -37.49 -55.71
CA THR A 185 -11.09 -36.33 -56.57
C THR A 185 -9.63 -36.32 -57.02
N SER A 186 -8.67 -36.64 -56.14
CA SER A 186 -7.26 -36.76 -56.53
C SER A 186 -7.01 -37.94 -57.46
N ALA A 187 -7.70 -39.06 -57.26
CA ALA A 187 -7.57 -40.25 -58.12
C ALA A 187 -8.21 -40.04 -59.50
N THR A 188 -9.27 -39.23 -59.59
CA THR A 188 -9.91 -38.87 -60.86
C THR A 188 -9.21 -37.70 -61.55
N SER A 189 -8.59 -36.77 -60.82
CA SER A 189 -7.79 -35.68 -61.39
C SER A 189 -6.46 -36.17 -61.98
N GLU A 190 -5.91 -37.28 -61.49
CA GLU A 190 -4.73 -37.94 -62.10
C GLU A 190 -5.08 -38.87 -63.28
N GLN A 191 -6.36 -39.07 -63.63
CA GLN A 191 -6.77 -39.78 -64.84
C GLN A 191 -6.97 -38.87 -66.06
N GLY A 192 -6.10 -37.86 -66.18
CA GLY A 192 -5.88 -37.12 -67.42
C GLY A 192 -4.62 -37.61 -68.15
N LEU A 193 -4.82 -38.52 -69.12
CA LEU A 193 -3.94 -38.81 -70.27
C LEU A 193 -2.50 -39.30 -70.01
N LEU A 194 -2.29 -40.63 -69.94
CA LEU A 194 -1.19 -41.25 -70.69
C LEU A 194 -1.56 -42.66 -71.19
N PRO A 195 -1.39 -42.97 -72.49
CA PRO A 195 -1.70 -44.29 -73.03
C PRO A 195 -0.69 -45.33 -72.53
N ARG A 196 -1.22 -46.39 -71.93
CA ARG A 196 -0.50 -47.60 -71.52
C ARG A 196 0.27 -48.18 -72.72
N ARG A 197 1.59 -47.95 -72.74
CA ARG A 197 2.55 -48.49 -73.71
C ARG A 197 2.30 -49.99 -73.94
N GLN A 198 1.80 -50.35 -75.13
CA GLN A 198 1.78 -51.73 -75.58
C GLN A 198 3.23 -52.20 -75.81
N LYS A 199 3.69 -53.19 -75.04
CA LYS A 199 4.86 -54.00 -75.39
C LYS A 199 4.41 -55.16 -76.29
N LYS A 200 4.45 -54.93 -77.60
CA LYS A 200 4.60 -55.92 -78.69
C LYS A 200 6.13 -56.09 -78.89
N THR A 201 6.79 -57.23 -79.13
CA THR A 201 6.52 -58.65 -79.44
C THR A 201 7.91 -59.35 -79.33
N ARG A 202 8.08 -60.62 -78.98
CA ARG A 202 8.35 -61.80 -79.87
C ARG A 202 8.77 -62.98 -78.96
N PHE A 203 8.01 -64.07 -78.90
CA PHE A 203 8.05 -65.29 -79.74
C PHE A 203 9.15 -66.29 -79.39
N PHE A 204 8.74 -67.46 -78.85
CA PHE A 204 9.23 -68.85 -78.98
C PHE A 204 8.44 -69.64 -77.91
N GLY A 205 7.69 -70.73 -78.13
CA GLY A 205 7.39 -71.57 -79.27
C GLY A 205 6.58 -72.79 -78.78
N MET A 206 6.23 -73.66 -79.73
CA MET A 206 5.76 -75.04 -79.62
C MET A 206 4.25 -75.37 -79.52
N PHE A 207 3.86 -76.08 -80.59
CA PHE A 207 2.70 -76.91 -80.93
C PHE A 207 1.41 -76.22 -81.37
#